data_AF-A0AAX6FY65-F1
#
_entry.id   AF-A0AAX6FY65-F1
#
_cell.length_a   1.000
_cell.length_b   1.000
_cell.length_c   1.000
_cell.angle_alpha   90.00
_cell.angle_beta   90.00
_cell.angle_gamma   90.00
#
_symmetry.space_group_name_H-M   'P 1'
#
loop_
_entity.id
_entity.type
_entity.pdbx_description
1 polymer ?
#
loop_
_entity_poly.entity_id
_entity_poly.type
_entity_poly.pdbx_seq_one_letter_code
_entity_poly.pdbx_strand_id
1 'polypeptide(L)'
;MTGDASLFTTLSKMNKEGYVSFGNNLRGYIIGIGDIGKAPYPVIKDVCLVTELKHNLPSISHLADHGYGINFVKDKCTIIDSSTGSTIFEGIREDNIYVFYLLEDANTAGRCLMAKSIESQLWHMRLGHANMDTISRLSTKKLVRGLPDISFKKDTVFSECEKNKATKSAFKSKNAVSTTRPLQLLHMDLFGPSRIASLGGKLYAFVIMDNFSRYTWVYFLARKNDVLSEFVTFYNKVQNEKGFMITRIHSDHGGEFENAEFKQFCDTHGYLHEFSCPRTPQQNGVMERKNITLSEMARVMLN
;
A
#
# COMPACT_ATOMS: atom_id res chain seq x y z
N MET A 1 -35.64 -29.53 5.47
CA MET A 1 -35.02 -30.19 6.65
C MET A 1 -33.60 -30.54 6.30
N THR A 2 -32.69 -30.51 7.28
CA THR A 2 -31.28 -30.86 7.07
C THR A 2 -30.76 -31.68 8.25
N GLY A 3 -29.77 -32.53 8.01
CA GLY A 3 -29.01 -33.21 9.07
C GLY A 3 -27.73 -32.46 9.48
N ASP A 4 -27.38 -31.38 8.77
CA ASP A 4 -26.16 -30.63 8.99
C ASP A 4 -26.44 -29.34 9.77
N ALA A 5 -25.90 -29.26 10.98
CA ALA A 5 -26.04 -28.11 11.85
C ALA A 5 -25.24 -26.88 11.36
N SER A 6 -24.24 -27.08 10.50
CA SER A 6 -23.37 -26.00 10.00
C SER A 6 -24.07 -25.07 9.00
N LEU A 7 -25.17 -25.52 8.41
CA LEU A 7 -25.94 -24.76 7.42
C LEU A 7 -26.85 -23.68 8.03
N PHE A 8 -27.05 -23.71 9.35
CA PHE A 8 -27.93 -22.78 10.05
C PHE A 8 -27.22 -21.46 10.37
N THR A 9 -27.89 -20.34 10.10
CA THR A 9 -27.46 -19.02 10.58
C THR A 9 -28.00 -18.71 11.97
N THR A 10 -29.19 -19.21 12.28
CA THR A 10 -29.80 -19.19 13.61
C THR A 10 -30.24 -20.61 13.95
N LEU A 11 -29.98 -21.10 15.16
CA LEU A 11 -30.39 -22.44 15.58
C LEU A 11 -30.84 -22.43 17.04
N SER A 12 -32.12 -22.72 17.25
CA SER A 12 -32.70 -22.95 18.57
C SER A 12 -32.80 -24.46 18.82
N LYS A 13 -32.01 -24.97 19.77
CA LYS A 13 -32.04 -26.38 20.16
C LYS A 13 -33.32 -26.69 20.92
N MET A 14 -33.95 -27.82 20.61
CA MET A 14 -35.16 -28.31 21.29
C MET A 14 -34.91 -29.67 21.94
N ASN A 15 -35.64 -29.96 23.02
CA ASN A 15 -35.58 -31.25 23.72
C ASN A 15 -36.43 -32.31 23.00
N LYS A 16 -36.03 -32.69 21.76
CA LYS A 16 -36.65 -33.78 20.97
C LYS A 16 -38.19 -33.75 20.93
N GLU A 17 -38.78 -32.57 20.76
CA GLU A 17 -40.22 -32.42 20.60
C GLU A 17 -40.57 -32.53 19.10
N GLY A 18 -41.13 -33.67 18.70
CA GLY A 18 -41.52 -33.95 17.31
C GLY A 18 -40.60 -34.93 16.57
N TYR A 19 -41.17 -35.60 15.57
CA TYR A 19 -40.47 -36.59 14.74
C TYR A 19 -40.87 -36.47 13.28
N VAL A 20 -39.93 -36.81 12.40
CA VAL A 20 -40.12 -36.91 10.95
C VAL A 20 -40.08 -38.39 10.59
N SER A 21 -41.08 -38.86 9.85
CA SER A 21 -41.10 -40.24 9.35
C SER A 21 -40.43 -40.31 7.98
N PHE A 22 -39.47 -41.22 7.82
CA PHE A 22 -38.78 -41.46 6.56
C PHE A 22 -39.54 -42.47 5.70
N GLY A 23 -39.23 -42.55 4.41
CA GLY A 23 -39.86 -43.48 3.46
C GLY A 23 -39.68 -44.97 3.79
N ASN A 24 -38.76 -45.31 4.71
CA ASN A 24 -38.54 -46.66 5.24
C ASN A 24 -39.27 -46.91 6.58
N ASN A 25 -40.22 -46.05 6.97
CA ASN A 25 -40.95 -46.05 8.24
C ASN A 25 -40.11 -45.85 9.51
N LEU A 26 -38.81 -45.53 9.40
CA LEU A 26 -38.01 -45.08 10.54
C LEU A 26 -38.38 -43.63 10.89
N ARG A 27 -38.16 -43.24 12.15
CA ARG A 27 -38.48 -41.91 12.68
C ARG A 27 -37.23 -41.19 13.14
N GLY A 28 -36.95 -40.03 12.56
CA GLY A 28 -35.90 -39.13 13.02
C GLY A 28 -36.47 -38.05 13.93
N TYR A 29 -35.84 -37.82 15.08
CA TYR A 29 -36.27 -36.78 16.02
C TYR A 29 -35.78 -35.39 15.58
N ILE A 30 -36.63 -34.39 15.73
CA ILE A 30 -36.27 -32.99 15.49
C ILE A 30 -35.50 -32.50 16.72
N ILE A 31 -34.25 -32.09 16.53
CA ILE A 31 -33.35 -31.66 17.61
C ILE A 31 -33.18 -30.14 17.70
N GLY A 32 -33.69 -29.41 16.71
CA GLY A 32 -33.71 -27.95 16.69
C GLY A 32 -34.42 -27.40 15.47
N ILE A 33 -34.80 -26.13 15.56
CA ILE A 33 -35.39 -25.35 14.47
C ILE A 33 -34.56 -24.08 14.31
N GLY A 34 -34.36 -23.66 13.08
CA GLY A 34 -33.56 -22.49 12.78
C GLY A 34 -33.66 -22.04 11.33
N ASP A 35 -33.02 -20.93 11.02
CA ASP A 35 -33.05 -20.37 9.67
C ASP A 35 -31.79 -20.77 8.90
N ILE A 36 -31.96 -21.01 7.60
CA ILE A 36 -30.88 -21.36 6.67
C ILE A 36 -30.84 -20.34 5.54
N GLY A 37 -29.69 -19.71 5.34
CA GLY A 37 -29.46 -18.83 4.20
C GLY A 37 -28.26 -17.92 4.39
N LYS A 38 -27.46 -17.76 3.33
CA LYS A 38 -26.31 -16.85 3.27
C LYS A 38 -26.47 -15.98 2.03
N ALA A 39 -26.23 -14.68 2.16
CA ALA A 39 -26.24 -13.76 1.00
C ALA A 39 -25.34 -14.33 -0.11
N PRO A 40 -25.80 -14.42 -1.36
CA PRO A 40 -26.93 -13.72 -1.97
C PRO A 40 -28.28 -14.47 -1.98
N TYR A 41 -28.40 -15.64 -1.35
CA TYR A 41 -29.63 -16.43 -1.36
C TYR A 41 -30.59 -15.99 -0.25
N PRO A 42 -31.93 -16.06 -0.48
CA PRO A 42 -32.90 -15.72 0.55
C PRO A 42 -32.87 -16.73 1.70
N VAL A 43 -33.24 -16.23 2.88
CA VAL A 43 -33.26 -17.02 4.12
C VAL A 43 -34.53 -17.87 4.14
N ILE A 44 -34.37 -19.18 4.19
CA ILE A 44 -35.44 -20.15 4.43
C ILE A 44 -35.63 -20.24 5.94
N LYS A 45 -36.82 -19.87 6.40
CA LYS A 45 -37.17 -19.85 7.82
C LYS A 45 -37.68 -21.21 8.30
N ASP A 46 -37.56 -21.43 9.61
CA ASP A 46 -38.15 -22.56 10.32
C ASP A 46 -37.73 -23.95 9.78
N VAL A 47 -36.44 -24.10 9.45
CA VAL A 47 -35.90 -25.37 9.01
C VAL A 47 -35.62 -26.28 10.21
N CYS A 48 -36.17 -27.50 10.16
CA CYS A 48 -35.92 -28.51 11.19
C CYS A 48 -34.57 -29.21 10.97
N LEU A 49 -33.78 -29.34 12.05
CA LEU A 49 -32.56 -30.12 12.13
C LEU A 49 -32.88 -31.55 12.62
N VAL A 50 -32.54 -32.55 11.80
CA VAL A 50 -32.77 -33.97 12.08
C VAL A 50 -31.48 -34.74 11.78
N THR A 51 -30.75 -35.18 12.82
CA THR A 51 -29.41 -35.80 12.68
C THR A 51 -29.36 -37.08 11.86
N GLU A 52 -30.49 -37.76 11.71
CA GLU A 52 -30.59 -39.01 10.95
C GLU A 52 -30.74 -38.78 9.43
N LEU A 53 -30.91 -37.54 8.97
CA LEU A 53 -30.98 -37.20 7.55
C LEU A 53 -29.58 -37.15 6.93
N LYS A 54 -29.30 -38.10 6.03
CA LYS A 54 -28.06 -38.11 5.22
C LYS A 54 -28.09 -37.12 4.05
N HIS A 55 -29.27 -36.72 3.61
CA HIS A 55 -29.46 -35.78 2.50
C HIS A 55 -30.43 -34.67 2.90
N ASN A 56 -30.18 -33.47 2.37
CA ASN A 56 -31.04 -32.31 2.60
C ASN A 56 -32.27 -32.40 1.69
N LEU A 57 -33.45 -32.36 2.30
CA LEU A 57 -34.73 -32.43 1.59
C LEU A 57 -35.51 -31.14 1.84
N PRO A 58 -35.68 -30.27 0.82
CA PRO A 58 -36.60 -29.14 0.92
C PRO A 58 -38.04 -29.66 0.90
N SER A 59 -38.85 -29.20 1.85
CA SER A 59 -40.28 -29.53 1.85
C SER A 59 -41.01 -28.57 0.91
N ILE A 60 -41.69 -29.11 -0.10
CA ILE A 60 -42.45 -28.32 -1.09
C ILE A 60 -43.60 -27.58 -0.41
N SER A 61 -44.32 -28.22 0.51
CA SER A 61 -45.42 -27.59 1.24
C SER A 61 -44.93 -26.42 2.08
N HIS A 62 -43.81 -26.60 2.78
CA HIS A 62 -43.22 -25.54 3.59
C HIS A 62 -42.83 -24.33 2.75
N LEU A 63 -42.25 -24.54 1.57
CA LEU A 63 -41.90 -23.46 0.65
C LEU A 63 -43.15 -22.74 0.12
N ALA A 64 -44.20 -23.49 -0.21
CA ALA A 64 -45.46 -22.91 -0.67
C ALA A 64 -46.13 -22.04 0.41
N ASP A 65 -46.14 -22.50 1.67
CA ASP A 65 -46.69 -21.75 2.82
C ASP A 65 -45.94 -20.44 3.08
N HIS A 66 -44.66 -20.39 2.72
CA HIS A 66 -43.80 -19.20 2.85
C HIS A 66 -43.83 -18.29 1.61
N GLY A 67 -44.80 -18.49 0.70
CA GLY A 67 -45.01 -17.61 -0.46
C GLY A 67 -44.11 -17.90 -1.65
N TYR A 68 -43.43 -19.05 -1.71
CA TYR A 68 -42.66 -19.47 -2.87
C TYR A 68 -43.50 -20.32 -3.83
N GLY A 69 -43.57 -19.90 -5.09
CA GLY A 69 -44.15 -20.69 -6.17
C GLY A 69 -43.15 -21.73 -6.67
N ILE A 70 -43.55 -23.01 -6.70
CA ILE A 70 -42.71 -24.09 -7.23
C ILE A 70 -43.28 -24.56 -8.56
N ASN A 71 -42.46 -24.54 -9.61
CA ASN A 71 -42.83 -24.98 -10.95
C ASN A 71 -41.93 -26.15 -11.40
N PHE A 72 -42.56 -27.28 -11.72
CA PHE A 72 -41.87 -28.47 -12.24
C PHE A 72 -42.08 -28.59 -13.74
N VAL A 73 -40.98 -28.64 -14.48
CA VAL A 73 -40.93 -28.93 -15.92
C VAL A 73 -40.16 -30.23 -16.11
N LYS A 74 -40.36 -30.91 -17.25
CA LYS A 74 -39.78 -32.24 -17.54
C LYS A 74 -38.33 -32.41 -17.10
N ASP A 75 -37.49 -31.40 -17.36
CA ASP A 75 -36.04 -31.45 -17.18
C ASP A 75 -35.53 -30.52 -16.06
N LYS A 76 -36.39 -29.68 -15.47
CA LYS A 76 -35.99 -28.69 -14.45
C LYS A 76 -37.10 -28.31 -13.47
N CYS A 77 -36.70 -27.92 -12.27
CA CYS A 77 -37.57 -27.36 -11.22
C CYS A 77 -37.14 -25.94 -10.90
N THR A 78 -38.06 -24.98 -10.89
CA THR A 78 -37.77 -23.59 -10.52
C THR A 78 -38.60 -23.17 -9.31
N ILE A 79 -37.95 -22.60 -8.31
CA ILE A 79 -38.58 -21.98 -7.15
C ILE A 79 -38.57 -20.46 -7.36
N ILE A 80 -39.74 -19.85 -7.36
CA ILE A 80 -39.96 -18.43 -7.68
C ILE A 80 -40.54 -17.76 -6.44
N ASP A 81 -40.04 -16.58 -6.11
CA ASP A 81 -40.66 -15.72 -5.11
C ASP A 81 -41.96 -15.12 -5.68
N SER A 82 -43.11 -15.44 -5.08
CA SER A 82 -44.39 -14.94 -5.57
C SER A 82 -44.55 -13.44 -5.42
N SER A 83 -43.77 -12.80 -4.54
CA SER A 83 -43.81 -11.35 -4.31
C SER A 83 -42.98 -10.56 -5.32
N THR A 84 -41.82 -11.07 -5.71
CA THR A 84 -40.90 -10.38 -6.63
C THR A 84 -40.90 -10.94 -8.05
N GLY A 85 -41.53 -12.10 -8.27
CA GLY A 85 -41.52 -12.83 -9.54
C GLY A 85 -40.14 -13.37 -9.94
N SER A 86 -39.15 -13.28 -9.05
CA SER A 86 -37.77 -13.65 -9.33
C SER A 86 -37.52 -15.13 -9.03
N THR A 87 -36.77 -15.81 -9.90
CA THR A 87 -36.36 -17.20 -9.67
C THR A 87 -35.25 -17.24 -8.62
N ILE A 88 -35.48 -17.97 -7.53
CA ILE A 88 -34.54 -18.10 -6.41
C ILE A 88 -33.63 -19.30 -6.60
N PHE A 89 -34.21 -20.46 -6.90
CA PHE A 89 -33.47 -21.70 -7.08
C PHE A 89 -33.89 -22.38 -8.39
N GLU A 90 -32.92 -22.92 -9.11
CA GLU A 90 -33.14 -23.79 -10.25
C GLU A 90 -32.50 -25.14 -9.95
N GLY A 91 -33.30 -26.20 -10.01
CA GLY A 91 -32.89 -27.58 -9.83
C GLY A 91 -32.97 -28.33 -11.15
N ILE A 92 -32.01 -29.21 -11.39
CA ILE A 92 -31.93 -30.04 -12.61
C ILE A 92 -32.42 -31.44 -12.26
N ARG A 93 -33.12 -32.09 -13.20
CA ARG A 93 -33.57 -33.47 -13.01
C ARG A 93 -32.45 -34.46 -13.34
N GLU A 94 -32.08 -35.28 -12.37
CA GLU A 94 -31.11 -36.39 -12.51
C GLU A 94 -31.73 -37.67 -11.96
N ASP A 95 -31.72 -38.76 -12.73
CA ASP A 95 -32.18 -40.10 -12.32
C ASP A 95 -33.54 -40.15 -11.58
N ASN A 96 -34.46 -39.25 -11.95
CA ASN A 96 -35.81 -39.04 -11.39
C ASN A 96 -35.94 -38.18 -10.13
N ILE A 97 -34.86 -37.54 -9.67
CA ILE A 97 -34.88 -36.58 -8.57
C ILE A 97 -34.50 -35.20 -9.11
N TYR A 98 -35.14 -34.15 -8.59
CA TYR A 98 -34.70 -32.78 -8.86
C TYR A 98 -33.63 -32.40 -7.83
N VAL A 99 -32.41 -32.20 -8.31
CA VAL A 99 -31.26 -31.88 -7.47
C VAL A 99 -30.98 -30.38 -7.55
N PHE A 100 -30.85 -29.76 -6.38
CA PHE A 100 -30.41 -28.38 -6.26
C PHE A 100 -28.93 -28.37 -5.89
N TYR A 101 -28.10 -27.85 -6.79
CA TYR A 101 -26.70 -27.60 -6.50
C TYR A 101 -26.58 -26.24 -5.83
N LEU A 102 -26.48 -26.25 -4.50
CA LEU A 102 -26.03 -25.09 -3.75
C LEU A 102 -24.55 -24.92 -4.09
N LEU A 103 -24.21 -23.83 -4.78
CA LEU A 103 -22.82 -23.49 -5.07
C LEU A 103 -22.13 -23.17 -3.73
N GLU A 104 -21.40 -24.14 -3.17
CA GLU A 104 -20.32 -23.84 -2.23
C GLU A 104 -19.34 -22.93 -2.96
N ASP A 105 -19.21 -21.70 -2.47
CA ASP A 105 -18.45 -20.61 -3.07
C ASP A 105 -18.77 -20.36 -4.55
N ALA A 106 -19.67 -19.41 -4.78
CA ALA A 106 -20.00 -18.84 -6.09
C ALA A 106 -18.81 -18.08 -6.72
N ASN A 107 -17.69 -18.75 -6.94
CA ASN A 107 -16.52 -18.28 -7.68
C ASN A 107 -16.11 -19.20 -8.84
N THR A 108 -16.78 -20.33 -9.09
CA THR A 108 -16.27 -21.31 -10.07
C THR A 108 -17.31 -22.01 -10.95
N ALA A 109 -18.47 -21.39 -11.21
CA ALA A 109 -19.39 -21.86 -12.24
C ALA A 109 -19.74 -20.75 -13.25
N GLY A 110 -18.96 -20.67 -14.32
CA GLY A 110 -19.44 -20.40 -15.69
C GLY A 110 -20.24 -19.14 -16.00
N ARG A 111 -20.43 -18.20 -15.07
CA ARG A 111 -20.76 -16.83 -15.43
C ARG A 111 -19.47 -16.21 -15.92
N CYS A 112 -19.34 -16.01 -17.23
CA CYS A 112 -18.63 -14.83 -17.68
C CYS A 112 -19.35 -13.65 -17.02
N LEU A 113 -18.84 -13.21 -15.86
CA LEU A 113 -18.78 -11.79 -15.60
C LEU A 113 -18.23 -11.23 -16.91
N MET A 114 -19.09 -10.65 -17.73
CA MET A 114 -18.64 -9.42 -18.37
C MET A 114 -18.23 -8.57 -17.19
N ALA A 115 -16.95 -8.66 -16.82
CA ALA A 115 -16.24 -7.47 -16.51
C ALA A 115 -16.56 -6.56 -17.70
N LYS A 116 -17.59 -5.72 -17.54
CA LYS A 116 -17.37 -4.32 -17.82
C LYS A 116 -16.16 -3.96 -16.95
N SER A 117 -14.95 -4.38 -17.37
CA SER A 117 -13.82 -3.49 -17.24
C SER A 117 -14.38 -2.24 -17.85
N ILE A 118 -14.60 -1.22 -17.02
CA ILE A 118 -15.08 0.06 -17.49
C ILE A 118 -14.20 0.32 -18.71
N GLU A 119 -14.79 0.52 -19.88
CA GLU A 119 -14.02 0.49 -21.14
C GLU A 119 -12.80 1.44 -21.04
N SER A 120 -12.96 2.50 -20.26
CA SER A 120 -11.92 3.41 -19.80
C SER A 120 -10.75 2.76 -19.06
N GLN A 121 -10.98 1.86 -18.11
CA GLN A 121 -9.94 1.09 -17.40
C GLN A 121 -9.16 0.18 -18.35
N LEU A 122 -9.85 -0.48 -19.29
CA LEU A 122 -9.19 -1.32 -20.28
C LEU A 122 -8.26 -0.51 -21.17
N TRP A 123 -8.74 0.65 -21.66
CA TRP A 123 -7.92 1.56 -22.45
C TRP A 123 -6.80 2.22 -21.65
N HIS A 124 -7.02 2.50 -20.37
CA HIS A 124 -5.97 2.95 -19.45
C HIS A 124 -4.85 1.92 -19.33
N MET A 125 -5.16 0.64 -19.14
CA MET A 125 -4.16 -0.43 -19.11
C MET A 125 -3.45 -0.58 -20.47
N ARG A 126 -4.19 -0.59 -21.59
CA ARG A 126 -3.63 -0.70 -22.95
C ARG A 126 -2.70 0.45 -23.31
N LEU A 127 -2.96 1.65 -22.79
CA LEU A 127 -2.15 2.85 -23.02
C LEU A 127 -1.08 3.07 -21.93
N GLY A 128 -0.62 2.00 -21.27
CA GLY A 128 0.49 2.09 -20.31
C GLY A 128 0.14 2.86 -19.04
N HIS A 129 -1.09 2.72 -18.56
CA HIS A 129 -1.62 3.44 -17.40
C HIS A 129 -1.60 4.97 -17.55
N ALA A 130 -1.78 5.49 -18.77
CA ALA A 130 -1.84 6.92 -19.03
C ALA A 130 -2.94 7.63 -18.20
N ASN A 131 -2.74 8.91 -17.88
CA ASN A 131 -3.71 9.68 -17.10
C ASN A 131 -5.09 9.68 -17.79
N MET A 132 -6.15 9.41 -17.03
CA MET A 132 -7.53 9.37 -17.54
C MET A 132 -7.97 10.66 -18.24
N ASP A 133 -7.52 11.83 -17.79
CA ASP A 133 -7.76 13.11 -18.48
C ASP A 133 -7.12 13.14 -19.86
N THR A 134 -5.91 12.58 -19.98
CA THR A 134 -5.21 12.49 -21.27
C THR A 134 -5.95 11.57 -22.22
N ILE A 135 -6.40 10.40 -21.76
CA ILE A 135 -7.16 9.47 -22.62
C ILE A 135 -8.51 10.07 -23.02
N SER A 136 -9.18 10.78 -22.10
CA SER A 136 -10.41 11.54 -22.39
C SER A 136 -10.21 12.58 -23.48
N ARG A 137 -9.12 13.36 -23.40
CA ARG A 137 -8.77 14.36 -24.42
C ARG A 137 -8.43 13.72 -25.76
N LEU A 138 -7.78 12.55 -25.77
CA LEU A 138 -7.46 11.82 -27.00
C LEU A 138 -8.73 11.31 -27.71
N SER A 139 -9.69 10.79 -26.93
CA SER A 139 -10.98 10.31 -27.42
C SER A 139 -11.85 11.47 -27.93
N THR A 140 -12.13 12.47 -27.09
CA THR A 140 -12.96 13.63 -27.45
C THR A 140 -12.46 14.43 -28.65
N LYS A 141 -11.13 14.55 -28.82
CA LYS A 141 -10.52 15.26 -29.96
C LYS A 141 -10.25 14.36 -31.17
N LYS A 142 -10.64 13.08 -31.12
CA LYS A 142 -10.44 12.07 -32.18
C LYS A 142 -8.99 12.03 -32.71
N LEU A 143 -8.01 12.13 -31.79
CA LEU A 143 -6.58 12.17 -32.15
C LEU A 143 -5.98 10.80 -32.41
N VAL A 144 -6.67 9.73 -32.03
CA VAL A 144 -6.22 8.33 -32.18
C VAL A 144 -7.28 7.53 -32.93
N ARG A 145 -6.89 6.85 -34.01
CA ARG A 145 -7.79 5.97 -34.76
C ARG A 145 -8.08 4.71 -33.95
N GLY A 146 -9.35 4.31 -33.86
CA GLY A 146 -9.77 3.09 -33.17
C GLY A 146 -9.93 3.22 -31.65
N LEU A 147 -9.75 4.43 -31.09
CA LEU A 147 -10.12 4.72 -29.70
C LEU A 147 -11.63 5.04 -29.66
N PRO A 148 -12.46 4.28 -28.93
CA PRO A 148 -13.89 4.52 -28.85
C PRO A 148 -14.21 5.78 -28.03
N ASP A 149 -15.41 6.34 -28.24
CA ASP A 149 -15.92 7.52 -27.55
C ASP A 149 -16.35 7.14 -26.12
N ILE A 150 -15.38 7.03 -25.22
CA ILE A 150 -15.60 6.64 -23.83
C ILE A 150 -15.59 7.88 -22.93
N SER A 151 -16.57 8.01 -22.04
CA SER A 151 -16.53 8.98 -20.96
C SER A 151 -15.61 8.50 -19.84
N PHE A 152 -14.47 9.16 -19.69
CA PHE A 152 -13.56 8.90 -18.58
C PHE A 152 -14.01 9.72 -17.37
N LYS A 153 -14.32 9.06 -16.26
CA LYS A 153 -14.55 9.76 -15.00
C LYS A 153 -13.23 10.37 -14.55
N LYS A 154 -13.20 11.70 -14.52
CA LYS A 154 -12.11 12.48 -13.92
C LYS A 154 -11.91 11.98 -12.48
N ASP A 155 -10.65 11.82 -12.08
CA ASP A 155 -10.26 11.38 -10.73
C ASP A 155 -10.51 9.91 -10.38
N THR A 156 -10.72 9.04 -11.37
CA THR A 156 -10.69 7.58 -11.10
C THR A 156 -9.24 7.14 -10.87
N VAL A 157 -8.89 6.92 -9.60
CA VAL A 157 -7.57 6.42 -9.20
C VAL A 157 -7.62 4.90 -9.11
N PHE A 158 -6.66 4.24 -9.77
CA PHE A 158 -6.43 2.79 -9.63
C PHE A 158 -5.36 2.55 -8.58
N SER A 159 -5.59 1.56 -7.73
CA SER A 159 -4.70 1.25 -6.60
C SER A 159 -3.25 0.94 -7.04
N GLU A 160 -3.10 0.36 -8.24
CA GLU A 160 -1.82 0.03 -8.86
C GLU A 160 -1.10 1.29 -9.36
N CYS A 161 -1.85 2.24 -9.93
CA CYS A 161 -1.30 3.51 -10.39
C CYS A 161 -0.85 4.38 -9.23
N GLU A 162 -1.60 4.41 -8.14
CA GLU A 162 -1.22 5.15 -6.94
C GLU A 162 0.09 4.61 -6.36
N LYS A 163 0.18 3.30 -6.13
CA LYS A 163 1.39 2.68 -5.54
C LYS A 163 2.64 2.88 -6.40
N ASN A 164 2.51 2.81 -7.72
CA ASN A 164 3.65 2.82 -8.64
C ASN A 164 3.97 4.20 -9.23
N LYS A 165 3.04 5.15 -9.21
CA LYS A 165 3.23 6.52 -9.73
C LYS A 165 3.21 7.59 -8.64
N ALA A 166 2.95 7.24 -7.39
CA ALA A 166 3.13 8.15 -6.28
C ALA A 166 4.59 8.64 -6.25
N THR A 167 4.75 9.94 -6.37
CA THR A 167 6.03 10.60 -6.17
C THR A 167 6.10 11.12 -4.73
N LYS A 168 7.32 11.17 -4.18
CA LYS A 168 7.55 11.78 -2.88
C LYS A 168 7.05 13.23 -2.92
N SER A 169 6.23 13.64 -1.95
CA SER A 169 5.71 15.01 -1.89
C SER A 169 6.85 16.02 -1.93
N ALA A 170 6.64 17.13 -2.66
CA ALA A 170 7.62 18.20 -2.71
C ALA A 170 7.88 18.75 -1.31
N PHE A 171 9.15 18.84 -0.93
CA PHE A 171 9.53 19.47 0.32
C PHE A 171 9.29 20.97 0.24
N LYS A 172 8.66 21.55 1.25
CA LYS A 172 8.53 23.01 1.37
C LYS A 172 9.92 23.63 1.47
N SER A 173 10.19 24.69 0.70
CA SER A 173 11.44 25.43 0.84
C SER A 173 11.50 26.09 2.22
N LYS A 174 12.58 25.82 2.98
CA LYS A 174 12.88 26.65 4.16
C LYS A 174 13.53 27.94 3.65
N ASN A 175 12.78 29.03 3.68
CA ASN A 175 13.26 30.37 3.28
C ASN A 175 14.00 31.10 4.41
N ALA A 176 14.06 30.53 5.62
CA ALA A 176 14.71 31.12 6.77
C ALA A 176 15.91 30.28 7.21
N VAL A 177 17.06 30.94 7.33
CA VAL A 177 18.25 30.40 8.00
C VAL A 177 17.91 30.29 9.49
N SER A 178 17.92 29.08 10.04
CA SER A 178 17.55 28.84 11.45
C SER A 178 18.60 29.31 12.46
N THR A 179 19.73 29.83 11.99
CA THR A 179 20.82 30.36 12.82
C THR A 179 20.79 31.88 12.87
N THR A 180 21.13 32.44 14.03
CA THR A 180 21.13 33.87 14.34
C THR A 180 22.52 34.49 14.35
N ARG A 181 23.59 33.69 14.40
CA ARG A 181 24.98 34.16 14.41
C ARG A 181 25.94 33.21 13.67
N PRO A 182 27.11 33.69 13.21
CA PRO A 182 28.18 32.84 12.71
C PRO A 182 28.60 31.77 13.72
N LEU A 183 29.03 30.62 13.20
CA LEU A 183 29.51 29.45 13.95
C LEU A 183 28.48 28.81 14.88
N GLN A 184 27.20 29.21 14.81
CA GLN A 184 26.16 28.55 15.60
C GLN A 184 25.88 27.12 15.11
N LEU A 185 25.94 26.89 13.79
CA LEU A 185 25.76 25.58 13.18
C LEU A 185 26.77 25.44 12.04
N LEU A 186 27.66 24.47 12.16
CA LEU A 186 28.56 24.08 11.08
C LEU A 186 28.02 22.84 10.40
N HIS A 187 27.85 22.90 9.09
CA HIS A 187 27.64 21.71 8.28
C HIS A 187 28.98 21.18 7.80
N MET A 188 29.18 19.87 7.91
CA MET A 188 30.38 19.18 7.52
C MET A 188 30.04 18.09 6.53
N ASP A 189 30.86 17.94 5.50
CA ASP A 189 30.74 16.87 4.51
C ASP A 189 32.12 16.48 4.00
N LEU A 190 32.30 15.21 3.65
CA LEU A 190 33.51 14.67 3.06
C LEU A 190 33.16 14.02 1.73
N PHE A 191 33.67 14.56 0.62
CA PHE A 191 33.47 13.94 -0.68
C PHE A 191 34.79 13.42 -1.29
N GLY A 192 34.69 12.25 -1.91
CA GLY A 192 35.81 11.47 -2.44
C GLY A 192 35.59 9.96 -2.25
N PRO A 193 36.55 9.12 -2.66
CA PRO A 193 37.85 9.48 -3.23
C PRO A 193 37.73 9.99 -4.68
N SER A 194 38.50 11.02 -5.00
CA SER A 194 38.71 11.43 -6.39
C SER A 194 39.46 10.33 -7.15
N ARG A 195 39.19 10.17 -8.45
CA ARG A 195 39.92 9.23 -9.32
C ARG A 195 41.39 9.62 -9.47
N ILE A 196 41.69 10.90 -9.39
CA ILE A 196 43.03 11.46 -9.55
C ILE A 196 43.37 12.19 -8.25
N ALA A 197 44.54 11.87 -7.68
CA ALA A 197 45.05 12.59 -6.52
C ALA A 197 45.38 14.03 -6.91
N SER A 198 45.17 14.96 -5.99
CA SER A 198 45.66 16.33 -6.16
C SER A 198 47.19 16.36 -6.26
N LEU A 199 47.76 17.51 -6.63
CA LEU A 199 49.22 17.70 -6.66
C LEU A 199 49.91 17.35 -5.32
N GLY A 200 49.21 17.48 -4.20
CA GLY A 200 49.69 17.12 -2.87
C GLY A 200 49.38 15.67 -2.45
N GLY A 201 48.97 14.79 -3.38
CA GLY A 201 48.65 13.40 -3.08
C GLY A 201 47.35 13.19 -2.29
N LYS A 202 46.45 14.18 -2.30
CA LYS A 202 45.18 14.14 -1.53
C LYS A 202 44.04 13.60 -2.38
N LEU A 203 43.20 12.74 -1.81
CA LEU A 203 42.11 12.05 -2.52
C LEU A 203 40.72 12.52 -2.08
N TYR A 204 40.61 13.16 -0.91
CA TYR A 204 39.35 13.59 -0.34
C TYR A 204 39.33 15.10 -0.17
N ALA A 205 38.14 15.69 -0.25
CA ALA A 205 37.90 17.08 0.08
C ALA A 205 36.92 17.14 1.26
N PHE A 206 37.42 17.64 2.38
CA PHE A 206 36.65 17.90 3.58
C PHE A 206 36.13 19.34 3.54
N VAL A 207 34.82 19.50 3.60
CA VAL A 207 34.14 20.79 3.48
C VAL A 207 33.41 21.11 4.76
N ILE A 208 33.69 22.30 5.30
CA ILE A 208 32.99 22.85 6.45
C ILE A 208 32.29 24.12 5.99
N MET A 209 30.98 24.23 6.24
CA MET A 209 30.20 25.42 5.91
C MET A 209 29.55 25.97 7.17
N ASP A 210 29.67 27.28 7.39
CA ASP A 210 28.86 27.98 8.36
C ASP A 210 27.44 28.20 7.82
N ASN A 211 26.43 27.72 8.55
CA ASN A 211 25.04 27.84 8.10
C ASN A 211 24.55 29.29 8.01
N PHE A 212 25.07 30.18 8.86
CA PHE A 212 24.65 31.58 8.91
C PHE A 212 25.24 32.40 7.75
N SER A 213 26.56 32.49 7.67
CA SER A 213 27.27 33.31 6.69
C SER A 213 27.42 32.63 5.31
N ARG A 214 27.18 31.32 5.22
CA ARG A 214 27.51 30.49 4.05
C ARG A 214 29.00 30.46 3.71
N TYR A 215 29.86 30.98 4.59
CA TYR A 215 31.30 30.84 4.43
C TYR A 215 31.68 29.37 4.46
N THR A 216 32.55 28.97 3.55
CA THR A 216 32.91 27.57 3.33
C THR A 216 34.42 27.42 3.36
N TRP A 217 34.91 26.55 4.23
CA TRP A 217 36.29 26.10 4.28
C TRP A 217 36.42 24.76 3.58
N VAL A 218 37.51 24.57 2.85
CA VAL A 218 37.79 23.34 2.10
C VAL A 218 39.20 22.88 2.44
N TYR A 219 39.33 21.63 2.87
CA TYR A 219 40.59 20.99 3.24
C TYR A 219 40.78 19.73 2.41
N PHE A 220 42.00 19.49 1.92
CA PHE A 220 42.31 18.29 1.13
C PHE A 220 42.98 17.23 1.99
N LEU A 221 42.38 16.04 2.06
CA LEU A 221 42.82 14.93 2.92
C LEU A 221 43.34 13.75 2.11
N ALA A 222 44.33 13.04 2.67
CA ALA A 222 44.88 11.83 2.04
C ALA A 222 43.99 10.62 2.36
N ARG A 223 43.49 10.54 3.60
CA ARG A 223 42.65 9.46 4.10
C ARG A 223 41.39 10.02 4.76
N LYS A 224 40.32 9.21 4.81
CA LYS A 224 39.08 9.57 5.51
C LYS A 224 39.29 9.79 7.01
N ASN A 225 40.19 9.03 7.62
CA ASN A 225 40.43 9.09 9.07
C ASN A 225 41.14 10.39 9.51
N ASP A 226 41.64 11.20 8.56
CA ASP A 226 42.32 12.46 8.88
C ASP A 226 41.32 13.58 9.26
N VAL A 227 40.01 13.36 9.08
CA VAL A 227 38.95 14.36 9.29
C VAL A 227 38.97 14.95 10.70
N LEU A 228 39.06 14.11 11.74
CA LEU A 228 39.06 14.60 13.12
C LEU A 228 40.27 15.50 13.39
N SER A 229 41.47 15.06 13.01
CA SER A 229 42.69 15.86 13.21
C SER A 229 42.65 17.20 12.49
N GLU A 230 42.11 17.24 11.28
CA GLU A 230 41.94 18.49 10.54
C GLU A 230 40.87 19.38 11.20
N PHE A 231 39.78 18.78 11.69
CA PHE A 231 38.71 19.50 12.39
C PHE A 231 39.20 20.13 13.70
N VAL A 232 40.02 19.44 14.49
CA VAL A 232 40.65 20.01 15.71
C VAL A 232 41.53 21.21 15.36
N THR A 233 42.29 21.11 14.27
CA THR A 233 43.14 22.21 13.79
C THR A 233 42.30 23.40 13.35
N PHE A 234 41.24 23.15 12.57
CA PHE A 234 40.25 24.15 12.18
C PHE A 234 39.61 24.82 13.39
N TYR A 235 39.16 24.03 14.36
CA TYR A 235 38.54 24.48 15.58
C TYR A 235 39.42 25.48 16.33
N ASN A 236 40.67 25.11 16.64
CA ASN A 236 41.61 25.97 17.35
C ASN A 236 41.84 27.30 16.61
N LYS A 237 41.96 27.24 15.27
CA LYS A 237 42.14 28.43 14.44
C LYS A 237 40.92 29.36 14.48
N VAL A 238 39.72 28.82 14.27
CA VAL A 238 38.48 29.60 14.23
C VAL A 238 38.14 30.21 15.58
N GLN A 239 38.36 29.47 16.67
CA GLN A 239 38.14 29.99 18.02
C GLN A 239 39.05 31.18 18.31
N ASN A 240 40.32 31.10 17.93
CA ASN A 240 41.29 32.19 18.11
C ASN A 240 40.99 33.40 17.20
N GLU A 241 40.57 33.18 15.95
CA GLU A 241 40.36 34.26 14.99
C GLU A 241 39.05 35.02 15.19
N LYS A 242 37.97 34.34 15.57
CA LYS A 242 36.61 34.90 15.53
C LYS A 242 36.01 35.14 16.91
N GLY A 243 36.51 34.49 17.96
CA GLY A 243 36.01 34.64 19.33
C GLY A 243 34.58 34.13 19.56
N PHE A 244 33.90 33.59 18.54
CA PHE A 244 32.58 32.97 18.66
C PHE A 244 32.75 31.47 18.85
N MET A 245 32.07 30.90 19.84
CA MET A 245 32.07 29.45 20.06
C MET A 245 31.13 28.73 19.09
N ILE A 246 31.60 27.59 18.59
CA ILE A 246 30.77 26.61 17.91
C ILE A 246 29.69 26.11 18.88
N THR A 247 28.44 26.03 18.44
CA THR A 247 27.34 25.48 19.27
C THR A 247 26.94 24.09 18.82
N ARG A 248 26.81 23.90 17.51
CA ARG A 248 26.30 22.66 16.92
C ARG A 248 27.04 22.32 15.65
N ILE A 249 27.16 21.03 15.41
CA ILE A 249 27.82 20.46 14.24
C ILE A 249 26.82 19.52 13.58
N HIS A 250 26.69 19.61 12.26
CA HIS A 250 25.82 18.76 11.46
C HIS A 250 26.62 18.00 10.41
N SER A 251 26.50 16.67 10.39
CA SER A 251 27.13 15.82 9.36
C SER A 251 26.17 14.72 8.89
N ASP A 252 26.58 13.94 7.90
CA ASP A 252 25.96 12.65 7.65
C ASP A 252 26.47 11.57 8.62
N HIS A 253 25.93 10.37 8.48
CA HIS A 253 26.32 9.17 9.21
C HIS A 253 27.60 8.52 8.63
N GLY A 254 28.51 9.31 8.03
CA GLY A 254 29.81 8.81 7.58
C GLY A 254 30.66 8.34 8.78
N GLY A 255 31.39 7.24 8.63
CA GLY A 255 32.21 6.68 9.72
C GLY A 255 33.34 7.60 10.20
N GLU A 256 33.76 8.55 9.36
CA GLU A 256 34.67 9.63 9.69
C GLU A 256 34.08 10.64 10.69
N PHE A 257 32.75 10.76 10.78
CA PHE A 257 32.04 11.66 11.68
C PHE A 257 31.39 10.90 12.83
N GLU A 258 30.85 9.71 12.57
CA GLU A 258 30.22 8.83 13.57
C GLU A 258 31.22 7.83 14.12
N ASN A 259 32.11 8.29 15.00
CA ASN A 259 33.07 7.44 15.71
C ASN A 259 33.29 7.92 17.16
N ALA A 260 33.89 7.05 17.98
CA ALA A 260 34.09 7.30 19.40
C ALA A 260 34.99 8.51 19.68
N GLU A 261 36.02 8.72 18.86
CA GLU A 261 36.96 9.83 19.02
C GLU A 261 36.28 11.18 18.73
N PHE A 262 35.52 11.27 17.64
CA PHE A 262 34.76 12.48 17.28
C PHE A 262 33.69 12.78 18.33
N LYS A 263 32.98 11.75 18.80
CA LYS A 263 32.01 11.89 19.89
C LYS A 263 32.68 12.41 21.16
N GLN A 264 33.80 11.82 21.58
CA GLN A 264 34.54 12.27 22.75
C GLN A 264 35.00 13.73 22.60
N PHE A 265 35.43 14.13 21.40
CA PHE A 265 35.79 15.52 21.11
C PHE A 265 34.59 16.47 21.31
N CYS A 266 33.43 16.13 20.74
CA CYS A 266 32.19 16.89 20.91
C CYS A 266 31.75 16.97 22.37
N ASP A 267 31.77 15.84 23.10
CA ASP A 267 31.40 15.77 24.52
C ASP A 267 32.33 16.63 25.38
N THR A 268 33.64 16.59 25.12
CA THR A 268 34.65 17.38 25.86
C THR A 268 34.43 18.88 25.71
N HIS A 269 33.98 19.32 24.54
CA HIS A 269 33.79 20.74 24.25
C HIS A 269 32.33 21.20 24.34
N GLY A 270 31.40 20.29 24.67
CA GLY A 270 29.97 20.59 24.85
C GLY A 270 29.20 20.84 23.56
N TYR A 271 29.60 20.24 22.43
CA TYR A 271 28.93 20.41 21.14
C TYR A 271 27.83 19.39 20.91
N LEU A 272 26.68 19.85 20.44
CA LEU A 272 25.65 18.95 19.92
C LEU A 272 26.01 18.56 18.48
N HIS A 273 26.31 17.28 18.28
CA HIS A 273 26.49 16.67 16.97
C HIS A 273 25.16 16.14 16.44
N GLU A 274 24.60 16.84 15.47
CA GLU A 274 23.37 16.48 14.77
C GLU A 274 23.71 15.66 13.52
N PHE A 275 22.96 14.60 13.25
CA PHE A 275 23.12 13.79 12.04
C PHE A 275 21.97 14.01 11.07
N SER A 276 22.25 13.95 9.77
CA SER A 276 21.22 13.97 8.74
C SER A 276 20.38 12.68 8.78
N CYS A 277 19.07 12.79 8.57
CA CYS A 277 18.19 11.64 8.65
C CYS A 277 18.50 10.65 7.49
N PRO A 278 18.61 9.34 7.77
CA PRO A 278 18.90 8.34 6.76
C PRO A 278 17.93 8.43 5.57
N ARG A 279 18.49 8.34 4.34
CA ARG A 279 17.72 8.41 3.07
C ARG A 279 17.00 9.76 2.83
N THR A 280 17.45 10.84 3.46
CA THR A 280 17.00 12.21 3.16
C THR A 280 18.14 13.15 2.75
N PRO A 281 18.76 12.92 1.56
CA PRO A 281 19.85 13.78 1.06
C PRO A 281 19.45 15.26 0.99
N GLN A 282 18.15 15.54 0.86
CA GLN A 282 17.60 16.89 0.85
C GLN A 282 17.89 17.69 2.13
N GLN A 283 18.09 17.04 3.29
CA GLN A 283 18.48 17.74 4.53
C GLN A 283 19.90 18.29 4.46
N ASN A 284 20.79 17.61 3.74
CA ASN A 284 22.15 18.07 3.43
C ASN A 284 22.22 18.81 2.08
N GLY A 285 21.09 19.10 1.45
CA GLY A 285 21.03 19.63 0.08
C GLY A 285 21.70 20.99 -0.13
N VAL A 286 22.00 21.74 0.94
CA VAL A 286 22.82 22.97 0.86
C VAL A 286 24.30 22.62 0.72
N MET A 287 24.79 21.63 1.47
CA MET A 287 26.17 21.12 1.35
C MET A 287 26.37 20.40 0.02
N GLU A 288 25.45 19.51 -0.37
CA GLU A 288 25.55 18.78 -1.63
C GLU A 288 25.65 19.73 -2.83
N ARG A 289 24.78 20.76 -2.88
CA ARG A 289 24.86 21.79 -3.94
C ARG A 289 26.19 22.54 -3.91
N LYS A 290 26.70 22.87 -2.73
CA LYS A 290 27.99 23.54 -2.60
C LYS A 290 29.15 22.66 -3.10
N ASN A 291 29.14 21.38 -2.77
CA ASN A 291 30.15 20.43 -3.21
C ASN A 291 30.15 20.25 -4.73
N ILE A 292 28.97 20.23 -5.36
CA ILE A 292 28.83 20.25 -6.83
C ILE A 292 29.47 21.52 -7.39
N THR A 293 29.10 22.70 -6.89
CA THR A 293 29.66 23.98 -7.36
C THR A 293 31.18 24.03 -7.19
N LEU A 294 31.73 23.57 -6.06
CA LEU A 294 33.17 23.51 -5.83
C LEU A 294 33.87 22.59 -6.84
N SER A 295 33.29 21.41 -7.11
CA SER A 295 33.84 20.46 -8.07
C SER A 295 33.79 21.00 -9.50
N GLU A 296 32.69 21.63 -9.90
CA GLU A 296 32.54 22.24 -11.22
C GLU A 296 33.51 23.40 -11.43
N MET A 297 33.62 24.31 -10.45
CA MET A 297 34.59 25.41 -10.49
C MET A 297 36.02 24.89 -10.61
N ALA A 298 36.39 23.90 -9.81
CA ALA A 298 37.73 23.29 -9.87
C ALA A 298 38.02 22.67 -11.25
N ARG A 299 37.05 21.99 -11.86
CA ARG A 299 37.20 21.43 -13.21
C ARG A 299 37.41 22.50 -14.26
N VAL A 300 36.67 23.61 -14.18
CA VAL A 300 36.82 24.73 -15.11
C VAL A 300 38.18 25.40 -14.98
N MET A 301 38.72 25.52 -13.76
CA MET A 301 40.05 26.12 -13.53
C MET A 301 41.22 25.22 -13.97
N LEU A 302 41.00 23.92 -14.09
CA LEU A 302 42.02 22.93 -14.47
C LEU A 302 41.97 22.53 -15.95
N ASN A 303 40.94 22.98 -16.68
CA ASN A 303 40.84 22.88 -18.14
C ASN A 303 41.50 24.10 -18.79
#